data_AF-A0A1B8S6Q3-F1
#
_entry.id   AF-A0A1B8S6Q3-F1
#
_cell.length_a   1.000
_cell.length_b   1.000
_cell.length_c   1.000
_cell.angle_alpha   90.00
_cell.angle_beta   90.00
_cell.angle_gamma   90.00
#
_symmetry.space_group_name_H-M   'P 1'
#
loop_
_entity.id
_entity.type
_entity.pdbx_description
1 polymer ?
#
loop_
_entity_poly.entity_id
_entity_poly.type
_entity_poly.pdbx_seq_one_letter_code
_entity_poly.pdbx_strand_id
1 'polypeptide(L)' 'MRGTDEASGSLFSYVDLEERIPARHPLRKIRQVVNDALASLDADFEAVYTDFG' A
#
# COMPACT_ATOMS: atom_id res chain seq x y z
N MET A 1 -8.43 3.47 6.81
CA MET A 1 -7.09 3.76 7.42
C MET A 1 -5.87 3.68 6.48
N ARG A 2 -5.95 4.17 5.23
CA ARG A 2 -4.76 4.49 4.42
C ARG A 2 -5.10 5.76 3.65
N GLY A 3 -4.48 6.88 4.03
CA GLY A 3 -4.46 8.05 3.15
C GLY A 3 -4.02 7.59 1.76
N THR A 4 -4.47 8.28 0.71
CA THR A 4 -4.05 8.01 -0.68
C THR A 4 -2.58 7.61 -0.68
N ASP A 5 -2.27 6.41 -1.20
CA ASP A 5 -0.91 5.87 -1.30
C ASP A 5 -0.15 6.77 -2.30
N GLU A 6 0.10 8.01 -1.91
CA GLU A 6 0.77 9.01 -2.70
C GLU A 6 2.20 8.54 -2.80
N ALA A 7 2.62 8.27 -4.03
CA ALA A 7 3.98 7.94 -4.38
C ALA A 7 4.88 9.03 -3.79
N SER A 8 5.48 8.71 -2.64
CA SER A 8 6.30 9.62 -1.84
C SER A 8 7.65 9.80 -2.56
N GLY A 9 7.62 10.42 -3.74
CA GLY A 9 8.75 10.53 -4.65
C GLY A 9 9.59 11.80 -4.46
N SER A 10 9.32 12.61 -3.44
CA SER A 10 9.84 13.98 -3.40
C SER A 10 10.75 14.35 -2.23
N LEU A 11 10.91 13.55 -1.16
CA LEU A 11 11.67 14.05 0.01
C LEU A 11 12.94 13.30 0.41
N PHE A 12 13.18 12.09 -0.09
CA PHE A 12 14.44 11.38 0.10
C PHE A 12 14.68 10.50 -1.13
N SER A 13 15.92 10.05 -1.36
CA SER A 13 16.37 9.20 -2.50
C SER A 13 15.70 7.80 -2.56
N TYR A 14 14.40 7.70 -2.33
CA TYR A 14 13.60 6.54 -2.60
C TYR A 14 13.16 6.60 -4.06
N VAL A 15 13.88 5.83 -4.89
CA VAL A 15 13.30 5.34 -6.14
C VAL A 15 11.96 4.70 -5.80
N ASP A 16 10.90 5.09 -6.50
CA ASP A 16 9.56 4.57 -6.30
C ASP A 16 9.62 3.03 -6.24
N LEU A 17 8.97 2.43 -5.23
CA LEU A 17 8.93 0.98 -5.10
C LEU A 17 8.32 0.32 -6.34
N GLU A 18 7.40 1.01 -7.02
CA GLU A 18 6.83 0.56 -8.29
C GLU A 18 7.85 0.64 -9.44
N GLU A 19 8.78 1.58 -9.41
CA GLU A 19 9.87 1.66 -10.40
C GLU A 19 10.95 0.59 -10.16
N ARG A 20 11.11 0.11 -8.92
CA ARG A 20 12.10 -0.93 -8.57
C ARG A 20 11.73 -2.33 -9.03
N ILE A 21 10.44 -2.62 -9.21
CA ILE A 21 9.96 -3.95 -9.56
C ILE A 21 9.52 -3.95 -11.02
N PRO A 22 10.15 -4.70 -11.94
CA PRO A 22 9.71 -4.76 -13.33
C PRO A 22 8.23 -5.14 -13.48
N ALA A 23 7.55 -4.60 -14.49
CA ALA A 23 6.11 -4.82 -14.69
C ALA A 23 5.72 -6.31 -14.83
N ARG A 24 6.61 -7.14 -15.40
CA ARG A 24 6.39 -8.59 -15.57
C ARG A 24 6.91 -9.43 -14.40
N HIS A 25 7.31 -8.79 -13.30
CA HIS A 25 7.88 -9.50 -12.16
C HIS A 25 6.79 -10.25 -11.37
N PRO A 26 7.00 -11.53 -10.99
CA PRO A 26 6.01 -12.32 -10.26
C PRO A 26 5.51 -11.69 -8.96
N LEU A 27 6.34 -10.90 -8.27
CA LEU A 27 5.95 -10.19 -7.04
C LEU A 27 4.79 -9.20 -7.23
N ARG A 28 4.57 -8.69 -8.45
CA ARG A 28 3.42 -7.80 -8.75
C ARG A 28 2.09 -8.49 -8.47
N LYS A 29 2.00 -9.80 -8.73
CA LYS A 29 0.80 -10.59 -8.43
C LYS A 29 0.57 -10.73 -6.92
N ILE A 30 1.65 -10.88 -6.15
CA ILE A 30 1.56 -10.93 -4.68
C ILE A 30 1.06 -9.60 -4.13
N ARG A 31 1.57 -8.46 -4.65
CA ARG A 31 1.09 -7.13 -4.27
C ARG A 31 -0.41 -6.97 -4.49
N GLN A 32 -0.94 -7.43 -5.62
CA GLN A 32 -2.38 -7.40 -5.89
C GLN A 32 -3.19 -8.16 -4.83
N VAL A 33 -2.82 -9.41 -4.57
CA VAL A 33 -3.51 -10.25 -3.58
C VAL A 33 -3.49 -9.63 -2.18
N VAL A 34 -2.35 -9.08 -1.77
CA VAL A 34 -2.21 -8.43 -0.46
C VAL A 34 -3.03 -7.15 -0.39
N ASN A 35 -3.05 -6.34 -1.45
CA ASN A 35 -3.87 -5.12 -1.48
C ASN A 35 -5.37 -5.44 -1.40
N ASP A 36 -5.84 -6.47 -2.11
CA ASP A 36 -7.23 -6.91 -2.04
C ASP A 36 -7.59 -7.38 -0.63
N ALA A 37 -6.70 -8.16 0.01
CA ALA A 37 -6.89 -8.60 1.38
C ALA A 37 -6.93 -7.41 2.36
N LEU A 38 -6.01 -6.45 2.24
CA LEU A 38 -5.98 -5.27 3.08
C LEU A 38 -7.22 -4.38 2.89
N ALA A 39 -7.69 -4.22 1.65
CA ALA A 39 -8.92 -3.49 1.36
C ALA A 39 -10.14 -4.14 2.02
N SER A 40 -10.19 -5.48 2.06
CA SER A 40 -11.27 -6.21 2.75
C SER A 40 -11.29 -6.02 4.26
N LEU A 41 -10.14 -5.68 4.86
CA LEU A 41 -9.96 -5.46 6.30
C LEU A 41 -10.09 -3.99 6.70
N ASP A 42 -10.30 -3.06 5.76
CA ASP A 42 -10.24 -1.62 6.05
C ASP A 42 -11.29 -1.19 7.09
N ALA A 43 -12.51 -1.74 7.02
CA ALA A 43 -13.56 -1.47 8.01
C ALA A 43 -13.21 -2.00 9.42
N ASP A 44 -12.57 -3.18 9.50
CA ASP A 44 -12.15 -3.77 10.77
C ASP A 44 -11.01 -2.94 11.39
N PHE A 45 -10.06 -2.49 10.58
CA PHE A 45 -9.00 -1.58 11.03
C PHE A 45 -9.56 -0.23 11.47
N GLU A 46 -10.50 0.34 10.71
CA GLU A 46 -11.14 1.59 11.09
C GLU A 46 -11.76 1.49 12.48
N ALA A 47 -12.53 0.43 12.75
CA ALA A 47 -13.15 0.20 14.05
C ALA A 47 -12.15 0.04 15.20
N VAL A 48 -11.02 -0.64 14.97
CA VAL A 48 -9.99 -0.86 16.02
C VAL A 48 -9.16 0.39 16.28
N TYR A 49 -8.93 1.22 15.26
CA TYR A 49 -8.06 2.38 15.34
C TYR A 49 -8.81 3.73 15.43
N THR A 50 -10.15 3.74 15.50
CA THR A 50 -10.98 4.97 15.59
C THR A 50 -10.56 5.88 16.76
N ASP A 51 -10.11 5.31 17.87
CA ASP A 51 -9.75 6.05 19.11
C ASP A 51 -8.36 6.70 19.08
N PHE A 52 -7.55 6.46 18.03
CA PHE A 52 -6.20 7.02 17.90
C PHE A 52 -6.16 8.32 17.06
N GLY A 53 -7.30 8.97 16.85
CA GLY A 53 -7.47 10.22 16.09
C GLY A 53 -7.28 11.50 16.91
#